data_AF-A0A7R9HWA9-F1
#
_entry.id   AF-A0A7R9HWA9-F1
#
_cell.length_a   1.000
_cell.length_b   1.000
_cell.length_c   1.000
_cell.angle_alpha   90.00
_cell.angle_beta   90.00
_cell.angle_gamma   90.00
#
_symmetry.space_group_name_H-M   'P 1'
#
loop_
_entity.id
_entity.type
_entity.pdbx_description
1 polymer ?
#
loop_
_entity_poly.entity_id
_entity_poly.type
_entity_poly.pdbx_seq_one_letter_code
_entity_poly.pdbx_strand_id
1 'polypeptide(L)'
;MLLLFVGLSACERKSFVFLRKELPVRLANIMKEIHLLPENLLRMPSVGLVNNWYMRSFDEILEFEKTEVTNKNLERFCESLVKIRNRHTDVIPTMAQGILELKESHEVNQQTENSIQYFLDRFYMSRISIRMLINQHTQLHEKPNLRTSGF
;
A
#
# COMPACT_ATOMS: atom_id res chain seq x y z
N MET A 1 -1.87 -17.94 9.07
CA MET A 1 -2.93 -18.94 8.80
C MET A 1 -4.23 -18.23 8.39
N LEU A 2 -4.26 -17.61 7.20
CA LEU A 2 -5.49 -17.00 6.62
C LEU A 2 -5.53 -17.06 5.09
N LEU A 3 -4.48 -17.62 4.45
CA LEU A 3 -4.25 -17.53 3.01
C LEU A 3 -4.93 -18.63 2.17
N LEU A 4 -5.56 -19.63 2.80
CA LEU A 4 -6.10 -20.79 2.10
C LEU A 4 -7.63 -20.75 1.84
N PHE A 5 -8.37 -19.79 2.39
CA PHE A 5 -9.85 -19.82 2.29
C PHE A 5 -10.45 -19.20 1.01
N VAL A 6 -9.66 -18.54 0.16
CA VAL A 6 -10.17 -17.78 -1.00
C VAL A 6 -9.98 -18.52 -2.34
N GLY A 7 -9.32 -19.69 -2.34
CA GLY A 7 -8.78 -20.30 -3.56
C GLY A 7 -9.76 -21.02 -4.51
N LEU A 8 -11.02 -21.29 -4.16
CA LEU A 8 -11.87 -22.20 -4.97
C LEU A 8 -13.24 -21.66 -5.39
N SER A 9 -13.63 -20.47 -4.93
CA SER A 9 -14.77 -19.71 -5.49
C SER A 9 -14.73 -18.26 -5.00
N ALA A 10 -13.72 -17.49 -5.43
CA ALA A 10 -13.61 -16.08 -5.06
C ALA A 10 -14.75 -15.27 -5.69
N CYS A 11 -15.86 -15.15 -4.96
CA CYS A 11 -16.94 -14.25 -5.32
C CYS A 11 -16.41 -12.81 -5.25
N GLU A 12 -16.31 -12.13 -6.40
CA GLU A 12 -15.84 -10.75 -6.53
C GLU A 12 -16.50 -9.82 -5.50
N ARG A 13 -17.81 -10.00 -5.28
CA ARG A 13 -18.60 -9.27 -4.26
C ARG A 13 -18.06 -9.46 -2.84
N LYS A 14 -17.71 -10.69 -2.46
CA LYS A 14 -17.14 -10.99 -1.13
C LYS A 14 -15.75 -10.36 -1.00
N SER A 15 -14.93 -10.49 -2.04
CA SER A 15 -13.59 -9.88 -2.09
C SER A 15 -13.66 -8.35 -1.96
N PHE A 16 -14.56 -7.71 -2.70
CA PHE A 16 -14.83 -6.28 -2.62
C PHE A 16 -15.24 -5.84 -1.21
N VAL A 17 -16.23 -6.51 -0.60
CA VAL A 17 -16.71 -6.16 0.76
C VAL A 17 -15.61 -6.31 1.81
N PHE A 18 -14.74 -7.30 1.66
CA PHE A 18 -13.58 -7.48 2.52
C PHE A 18 -12.54 -6.37 2.30
N LEU A 19 -12.08 -6.17 1.07
CA LEU A 19 -10.97 -5.26 0.76
C LEU A 19 -11.31 -3.80 1.00
N ARG A 20 -12.55 -3.36 0.74
CA ARG A 20 -12.98 -1.98 1.02
C ARG A 20 -12.95 -1.62 2.51
N LYS A 21 -12.91 -2.62 3.40
CA LYS A 21 -12.76 -2.44 4.86
C LYS A 21 -11.32 -2.67 5.31
N GLU A 22 -10.67 -3.70 4.78
CA GLU A 22 -9.33 -4.11 5.19
C GLU A 22 -8.23 -3.16 4.70
N LEU A 23 -8.31 -2.71 3.44
CA LEU A 23 -7.26 -1.87 2.85
C LEU A 23 -7.12 -0.50 3.55
N PRO A 24 -8.21 0.24 3.86
CA PRO A 24 -8.11 1.48 4.63
C PRO A 24 -7.36 1.30 5.96
N VAL A 25 -7.67 0.22 6.70
CA VAL A 25 -7.03 -0.07 7.98
C VAL A 25 -5.52 -0.29 7.81
N ARG A 26 -5.11 -1.07 6.81
CA ARG A 26 -3.69 -1.33 6.54
C ARG A 26 -2.95 -0.10 6.07
N LEU A 27 -3.56 0.71 5.20
CA LEU A 27 -2.99 1.97 4.71
C LEU A 27 -2.84 2.97 5.86
N ALA A 28 -3.86 3.15 6.70
CA ALA A 28 -3.82 4.02 7.87
C ALA A 28 -2.75 3.58 8.87
N ASN A 29 -2.58 2.28 9.10
CA ASN A 29 -1.51 1.77 9.95
C ASN A 29 -0.13 2.11 9.38
N ILE A 30 0.09 1.94 8.07
CA ILE A 30 1.36 2.36 7.45
C ILE A 30 1.60 3.85 7.61
N MET A 31 0.58 4.69 7.35
CA MET A 31 0.72 6.14 7.55
C MET A 31 1.09 6.45 8.99
N LYS A 32 0.43 5.82 9.97
CA LYS A 32 0.78 6.00 11.39
C LYS A 32 2.22 5.59 11.69
N GLU A 33 2.69 4.47 11.15
CA GLU A 33 4.10 4.06 11.29
C GLU A 33 5.07 5.09 10.69
N ILE A 34 4.75 5.65 9.52
CA ILE A 34 5.56 6.70 8.91
C ILE A 34 5.64 7.90 9.85
N HIS A 35 4.52 8.35 10.43
CA HIS A 35 4.50 9.49 11.37
C HIS A 35 5.25 9.23 12.69
N LEU A 36 5.62 7.98 12.99
CA LEU A 36 6.44 7.62 14.16
C LEU A 36 7.94 7.55 13.84
N LEU A 37 8.34 7.80 12.60
CA LEU A 37 9.75 7.89 12.23
C LEU A 37 10.45 9.06 12.94
N PRO A 38 11.78 8.97 13.11
CA PRO A 38 12.58 10.10 13.58
C PRO A 38 12.31 11.37 12.76
N GLU A 39 12.20 12.52 13.44
CA GLU A 39 11.78 13.78 12.82
C GLU A 39 12.70 14.23 11.66
N ASN A 40 14.00 13.98 11.80
CA ASN A 40 14.99 14.20 10.74
C ASN A 40 14.70 13.36 9.49
N LEU A 41 14.31 12.10 9.64
CA LEU A 41 13.93 11.25 8.51
C LEU A 41 12.59 11.66 7.91
N LEU A 42 11.61 12.05 8.73
CA LEU A 42 10.30 12.53 8.28
C LEU A 42 10.37 13.74 7.37
N ARG A 43 11.39 14.59 7.55
CA ARG A 43 11.61 15.80 6.75
C ARG A 43 12.24 15.53 5.39
N MET A 44 12.69 14.30 5.13
CA MET A 44 13.33 13.95 3.86
C MET A 44 12.29 13.95 2.73
N PRO A 45 12.53 14.67 1.61
CA PRO A 45 11.57 14.81 0.51
C PRO A 45 11.03 13.47 -0.01
N SER A 46 11.89 12.46 -0.11
CA SER A 46 11.49 11.14 -0.58
C SER A 46 10.52 10.42 0.39
N VAL A 47 10.69 10.60 1.70
CA VAL A 47 9.76 10.07 2.72
C VAL A 47 8.41 10.76 2.63
N GLY A 48 8.42 12.09 2.45
CA GLY A 48 7.19 12.88 2.22
C GLY A 48 6.43 12.42 0.97
N LEU A 49 7.13 12.11 -0.12
CA LEU A 49 6.53 11.58 -1.34
C LEU A 49 5.82 10.23 -1.10
N VAL A 50 6.48 9.31 -0.38
CA VAL A 50 5.88 8.03 0.00
C VAL A 50 4.64 8.24 0.86
N ASN A 51 4.69 9.12 1.87
CA ASN A 51 3.53 9.42 2.71
C ASN A 51 2.34 9.93 1.88
N ASN A 52 2.58 10.84 0.93
CA ASN A 52 1.55 11.36 0.03
C ASN A 52 0.92 10.27 -0.84
N TRP A 53 1.70 9.29 -1.31
CA TRP A 53 1.15 8.14 -2.06
C TRP A 53 0.23 7.28 -1.20
N TYR A 54 0.56 7.05 0.07
CA TYR A 54 -0.30 6.31 0.99
C TYR A 54 -1.57 7.09 1.33
N MET A 55 -1.48 8.40 1.57
CA MET A 55 -2.63 9.28 1.81
C MET A 55 -3.60 9.24 0.61
N ARG A 56 -3.09 9.44 -0.60
CA ARG A 56 -3.92 9.41 -1.81
C ARG A 56 -4.59 8.05 -2.02
N SER A 57 -3.86 6.96 -1.79
CA SER A 57 -4.43 5.61 -1.87
C SER A 57 -5.50 5.37 -0.81
N PHE A 58 -5.33 5.92 0.38
CA PHE A 58 -6.32 5.82 1.45
C PHE A 58 -7.61 6.51 1.06
N ASP A 59 -7.53 7.77 0.60
CA ASP A 59 -8.70 8.56 0.17
C ASP A 59 -9.47 7.85 -0.96
N GLU A 60 -8.75 7.39 -1.99
CA GLU A 60 -9.35 6.69 -3.14
C GLU A 60 -10.07 5.39 -2.74
N ILE A 61 -9.58 4.66 -1.73
CA ILE A 61 -10.26 3.44 -1.24
C ILE A 61 -11.42 3.79 -0.32
N LEU A 62 -11.30 4.86 0.47
CA LEU A 62 -12.34 5.29 1.40
C LEU A 62 -13.63 5.67 0.67
N GLU A 63 -13.54 6.15 -0.57
CA GLU A 63 -14.69 6.37 -1.46
C GLU A 63 -15.61 5.13 -1.57
N PHE A 64 -15.08 3.92 -1.39
CA PHE A 64 -15.84 2.67 -1.53
C PHE A 64 -16.46 2.15 -0.23
N GLU A 65 -16.12 2.72 0.94
CA GLU A 65 -16.48 2.18 2.27
C GLU A 65 -17.99 1.88 2.39
N LYS A 66 -18.82 2.85 1.94
CA LYS A 66 -20.29 2.81 2.05
C LYS A 66 -20.99 2.64 0.70
N THR A 67 -20.27 2.26 -0.34
CA THR A 67 -20.87 2.08 -1.68
C THR A 67 -21.70 0.80 -1.77
N GLU A 68 -22.74 0.80 -2.59
CA GLU A 68 -23.51 -0.42 -2.85
C GLU A 68 -22.75 -1.40 -3.73
N VAL A 69 -23.00 -2.70 -3.55
CA VAL A 69 -22.38 -3.77 -4.32
C VAL A 69 -23.08 -3.90 -5.67
N THR A 70 -22.66 -3.08 -6.63
CA THR A 70 -23.14 -3.10 -8.02
C THR A 70 -21.99 -3.46 -8.97
N ASN A 71 -22.28 -4.06 -10.13
CA ASN A 71 -21.24 -4.42 -11.10
C ASN A 71 -20.39 -3.21 -11.52
N LYS A 72 -21.01 -2.03 -11.63
CA LYS A 72 -20.31 -0.76 -11.90
C LYS A 72 -19.30 -0.40 -10.80
N ASN A 73 -19.68 -0.55 -9.52
CA ASN A 73 -18.79 -0.25 -8.41
C ASN A 73 -17.68 -1.29 -8.25
N LEU A 74 -17.94 -2.56 -8.56
CA LEU A 74 -16.93 -3.62 -8.58
C LEU A 74 -15.85 -3.32 -9.63
N GLU A 75 -16.26 -2.95 -10.85
CA GLU A 75 -15.33 -2.56 -11.92
C GLU A 75 -14.49 -1.34 -11.52
N ARG A 76 -15.13 -0.26 -11.05
CA ARG A 76 -14.44 0.95 -10.56
C ARG A 76 -13.46 0.64 -9.42
N PHE A 77 -13.81 -0.29 -8.54
CA PHE A 77 -12.93 -0.71 -7.45
C PHE A 77 -11.70 -1.42 -7.99
N CYS A 78 -11.88 -2.40 -8.89
CA CYS A 78 -10.77 -3.11 -9.51
C CYS A 78 -9.83 -2.15 -10.26
N GLU A 79 -10.36 -1.19 -11.02
CA GLU A 79 -9.57 -0.14 -11.67
C GLU A 79 -8.79 0.72 -10.67
N SER A 80 -9.41 1.07 -9.54
CA SER A 80 -8.76 1.85 -8.47
C SER A 80 -7.63 1.06 -7.83
N LEU A 81 -7.82 -0.25 -7.60
CA LEU A 81 -6.76 -1.14 -7.11
C LEU A 81 -5.58 -1.23 -8.08
N VAL A 82 -5.82 -1.28 -9.39
CA VAL A 82 -4.75 -1.25 -10.40
C VAL A 82 -3.98 0.06 -10.36
N LYS A 83 -4.67 1.21 -10.24
CA LYS A 83 -4.01 2.52 -10.10
C LYS A 83 -3.16 2.58 -8.83
N ILE A 84 -3.66 2.06 -7.71
CA ILE A 84 -2.92 2.01 -6.45
C ILE A 84 -1.70 1.10 -6.56
N ARG A 85 -1.85 -0.10 -7.14
CA ARG A 85 -0.74 -1.03 -7.42
C ARG A 85 0.39 -0.31 -8.17
N ASN A 86 0.05 0.37 -9.26
CA ASN A 86 1.00 1.03 -10.13
C ASN A 86 1.66 2.25 -9.46
N ARG A 87 0.90 3.06 -8.71
CA ARG A 87 1.44 4.18 -7.91
C ARG A 87 2.49 3.71 -6.91
N HIS A 88 2.27 2.54 -6.32
CA HIS A 88 3.12 2.04 -5.26
C HIS A 88 4.37 1.33 -5.76
N THR A 89 4.58 1.15 -7.07
CA THR A 89 5.74 0.44 -7.66
C THR A 89 7.07 0.93 -7.09
N ASP A 90 7.25 2.26 -7.03
CA ASP A 90 8.53 2.89 -6.65
C ASP A 90 8.67 3.19 -5.16
N VAL A 91 7.73 2.74 -4.31
CA VAL A 91 7.80 2.98 -2.86
C VAL A 91 9.11 2.49 -2.24
N ILE A 92 9.65 1.35 -2.69
CA ILE A 92 10.89 0.80 -2.15
C ILE A 92 12.11 1.66 -2.52
N PRO A 93 12.40 1.91 -3.82
CA PRO A 93 13.53 2.77 -4.18
C PRO A 93 13.38 4.19 -3.63
N THR A 94 12.17 4.77 -3.58
CA THR A 94 11.95 6.10 -3.00
C THR A 94 12.18 6.10 -1.48
N MET A 95 11.72 5.10 -0.74
CA MET A 95 12.00 5.03 0.71
C MET A 95 13.52 4.86 0.96
N ALA A 96 14.20 4.06 0.15
CA ALA A 96 15.66 3.93 0.22
C ALA A 96 16.37 5.28 -0.05
N GLN A 97 15.89 6.04 -1.04
CA GLN A 97 16.38 7.39 -1.31
C GLN A 97 16.22 8.32 -0.10
N GLY A 98 15.08 8.26 0.61
CA GLY A 98 14.88 9.04 1.83
C GLY A 98 15.87 8.73 2.95
N ILE A 99 16.32 7.47 3.05
CA ILE A 99 17.36 7.08 4.00
C ILE A 99 18.73 7.60 3.56
N LEU A 100 19.02 7.63 2.26
CA LEU A 100 20.25 8.23 1.73
C LEU A 100 20.28 9.74 1.98
N GLU A 101 19.18 10.45 1.68
CA GLU A 101 19.01 11.88 1.97
C GLU A 101 19.28 12.19 3.45
N LEU A 102 18.82 11.32 4.36
CA LEU A 102 19.09 11.47 5.79
C LEU A 102 20.59 11.32 6.11
N LYS A 103 21.23 10.26 5.59
CA LYS A 103 22.65 9.95 5.85
C LYS A 103 23.60 11.01 5.29
N GLU A 104 23.21 11.68 4.21
CA GLU A 104 23.99 12.78 3.61
C GLU A 104 23.86 14.09 4.40
N SER A 105 22.74 14.30 5.08
CA SER A 105 22.42 15.56 5.76
C SER A 105 22.62 15.53 7.28
N HIS A 106 22.65 14.35 7.90
CA HIS A 106 22.73 14.19 9.34
C HIS A 106 23.63 13.03 9.74
N GLU A 107 24.32 13.16 10.87
CA GLU A 107 24.96 12.01 11.51
C GLU A 107 23.90 11.06 12.07
N VAL A 108 23.97 9.79 11.67
CA VAL A 108 23.04 8.75 12.10
C VAL A 108 23.75 7.88 13.14
N ASN A 109 23.28 7.94 14.39
CA ASN A 109 23.79 7.08 15.45
C ASN A 109 23.13 5.68 15.42
N GLN A 110 23.72 4.72 16.12
CA GLN A 110 23.25 3.33 16.16
C GLN A 110 21.80 3.19 16.61
N GLN A 111 21.35 4.02 17.57
CA GLN A 111 19.96 4.00 18.05
C GLN A 111 18.97 4.40 16.94
N THR A 112 19.34 5.41 16.14
CA THR A 112 18.53 5.86 15.00
C THR A 112 18.50 4.80 13.91
N GLU A 113 19.63 4.18 13.58
CA GLU A 113 19.67 3.07 12.63
C GLU A 113 18.78 1.89 13.06
N ASN A 114 18.83 1.49 14.33
CA ASN A 114 17.99 0.42 14.85
C ASN A 114 16.49 0.76 14.75
N SER A 115 16.13 2.02 15.01
CA SER A 115 14.74 2.50 14.91
C SER A 115 14.26 2.50 13.46
N ILE A 116 15.12 2.92 12.53
CA ILE A 116 14.85 2.88 11.09
C ILE A 116 14.67 1.42 10.62
N GLN A 117 15.56 0.52 11.01
CA GLN A 117 15.47 -0.89 10.63
C GLN A 117 14.16 -1.52 11.12
N TYR A 118 13.79 -1.29 12.39
CA TYR A 118 12.53 -1.76 12.95
C TYR A 118 11.31 -1.24 12.17
N PHE A 119 11.32 0.04 11.79
CA PHE A 119 10.28 0.59 10.92
C PHE A 119 10.27 -0.11 9.55
N LEU A 120 11.42 -0.27 8.90
CA LEU A 120 11.52 -0.86 7.56
C LEU A 120 10.98 -2.29 7.52
N ASP A 121 11.29 -3.10 8.52
CA ASP A 121 10.79 -4.47 8.61
C ASP A 121 9.26 -4.50 8.63
N ARG A 122 8.64 -3.63 9.44
CA ARG A 122 7.18 -3.53 9.56
C ARG A 122 6.54 -2.93 8.33
N PHE A 123 7.15 -1.88 7.78
CA PHE A 123 6.70 -1.18 6.58
C PHE A 123 6.70 -2.12 5.37
N TYR A 124 7.79 -2.85 5.13
CA TYR A 124 7.90 -3.77 4.00
C TYR A 124 7.01 -4.98 4.15
N MET A 125 6.88 -5.55 5.35
CA MET A 125 5.93 -6.65 5.59
C MET A 125 4.48 -6.20 5.37
N SER A 126 4.09 -5.01 5.86
CA SER A 126 2.77 -4.46 5.63
C SER A 126 2.51 -4.24 4.13
N ARG A 127 3.48 -3.66 3.41
CA ARG A 127 3.37 -3.45 1.96
C ARG A 127 3.26 -4.75 1.17
N ILE A 128 4.05 -5.78 1.52
CA ILE A 128 3.94 -7.11 0.89
C ILE A 128 2.51 -7.65 1.07
N SER A 129 1.93 -7.52 2.27
CA SER A 129 0.58 -7.99 2.54
C SER A 129 -0.49 -7.24 1.73
N ILE A 130 -0.38 -5.92 1.61
CA ILE A 130 -1.29 -5.10 0.79
C ILE A 130 -1.17 -5.47 -0.69
N ARG A 131 0.06 -5.55 -1.20
CA ARG A 131 0.33 -5.94 -2.59
C ARG A 131 -0.23 -7.33 -2.89
N MET A 132 -0.12 -8.27 -1.95
CA MET A 132 -0.69 -9.60 -2.08
C MET A 132 -2.22 -9.56 -2.21
N LEU A 133 -2.90 -8.83 -1.33
CA LEU A 133 -4.36 -8.69 -1.36
C LEU A 133 -4.85 -8.02 -2.66
N ILE A 134 -4.19 -6.94 -3.07
CA ILE A 134 -4.50 -6.23 -4.31
C ILE A 134 -4.30 -7.16 -5.51
N ASN A 135 -3.14 -7.82 -5.60
CA ASN A 135 -2.82 -8.71 -6.72
C ASN A 135 -3.80 -9.89 -6.81
N GLN A 136 -4.21 -10.47 -5.69
CA GLN A 136 -5.19 -11.56 -5.69
C GLN A 136 -6.53 -11.10 -6.29
N HIS A 137 -7.02 -9.91 -5.91
CA HIS A 137 -8.26 -9.39 -6.46
C HIS A 137 -8.13 -9.04 -7.94
N THR A 138 -7.08 -8.31 -8.32
CA THR A 138 -6.90 -7.87 -9.71
C THR A 138 -6.63 -9.05 -10.64
N GLN A 139 -5.81 -10.04 -10.26
CA GLN A 139 -5.57 -11.20 -11.14
C GLN A 139 -6.83 -11.99 -11.50
N LEU A 140 -7.81 -12.04 -10.58
CA LEU A 140 -9.06 -12.77 -10.76
C LEU A 140 -10.15 -11.95 -11.47
N HIS A 141 -10.12 -10.62 -11.38
CA HIS A 141 -11.24 -9.76 -11.80
C HIS A 141 -10.85 -8.59 -12.72
N GLU A 142 -9.56 -8.36 -12.97
CA GLU A 142 -9.06 -7.35 -13.91
C GLU A 142 -9.39 -7.75 -15.35
N LYS A 143 -10.15 -6.88 -16.03
CA LYS A 143 -10.49 -7.08 -17.45
C LYS A 143 -9.21 -7.08 -18.31
N PRO A 144 -9.19 -7.84 -19.43
CA PRO A 144 -7.98 -8.02 -20.25
C PRO A 144 -7.35 -6.71 -20.75
N ASN A 145 -8.14 -5.67 -20.96
CA ASN A 145 -7.72 -4.34 -21.42
C ASN A 145 -6.98 -3.50 -20.36
N LEU A 146 -7.01 -3.90 -19.08
CA LEU A 146 -6.30 -3.23 -17.98
C LEU A 146 -4.95 -3.89 -17.66
N ARG A 147 -4.69 -5.09 -18.20
CA ARG A 147 -3.43 -5.81 -18.06
C ARG A 147 -2.35 -5.07 -18.87
N THR A 148 -1.72 -4.06 -18.27
CA THR A 148 -0.46 -3.55 -18.78
C THR A 148 0.56 -4.69 -18.73
N SER A 149 1.07 -5.07 -19.89
CA SER A 149 2.16 -6.03 -20.07
C SER A 149 3.32 -5.71 -19.13
N GLY A 150 3.58 -6.60 -18.18
CA GLY A 150 4.66 -6.44 -17.21
C GLY A 150 4.97 -7.77 -16.53
N PHE A 151 5.75 -8.59 -17.24
CA PHE A 151 6.85 -9.32 -16.62
C PHE A 151 8.08 -8.41 -16.68
#